data_AF-A0A7S3H0J6-F1
#
_entry.id   AF-A0A7S3H0J6-F1
#
_cell.length_a   1.000
_cell.length_b   1.000
_cell.length_c   1.000
_cell.angle_alpha   90.00
_cell.angle_beta   90.00
_cell.angle_gamma   90.00
#
_symmetry.space_group_name_H-M   'P 1'
#
loop_
_entity.id
_entity.type
_entity.pdbx_description
1 polymer ?
#
loop_
_entity_poly.entity_id
_entity_poly.type
_entity_poly.pdbx_seq_one_letter_code
_entity_poly.pdbx_strand_id
1 'polypeptide(L)'
;ADENYWPEIRAVILVVSDKEKDTSSTFGMETSRKTSPLLAYRATHVVQPRLEEIEKAYLAKDFETFGRITMQDSNQFHAVCLDTFPPIFYMNDTSRIIMSLVRKLNELLGGIKVAYTFDAGPNAVI
;
A
#
# COMPACT_ATOMS: atom_id res chain seq x y z
N ALA A 1 20.56 8.96 -0.65
CA ALA A 1 19.72 10.16 -0.53
C ALA A 1 19.52 10.44 0.94
N ASP A 2 19.62 11.69 1.38
CA ASP A 2 19.28 12.10 2.74
C ASP A 2 17.78 12.44 2.83
N GLU A 3 17.31 12.85 4.01
CA GLU A 3 15.91 13.23 4.25
C GLU A 3 15.46 14.47 3.46
N ASN A 4 16.40 15.27 2.94
CA ASN A 4 16.11 16.49 2.17
C ASN A 4 16.10 16.26 0.66
N TYR A 5 16.30 15.01 0.21
CA TYR A 5 16.46 14.68 -1.20
C TYR A 5 15.23 15.03 -2.06
N TRP A 6 14.02 14.74 -1.54
CA TRP A 6 12.75 15.03 -2.22
C TRP A 6 11.84 15.91 -1.35
N PRO A 7 12.17 17.20 -1.20
CA PRO A 7 11.54 18.09 -0.22
C PRO A 7 10.11 18.49 -0.59
N GLU A 8 9.59 18.12 -1.77
CA GLU A 8 8.20 18.34 -2.18
C GLU A 8 7.26 17.20 -1.78
N ILE A 9 7.79 15.99 -1.49
CA ILE A 9 6.95 14.86 -1.10
C ILE A 9 6.35 15.12 0.29
N ARG A 10 5.05 14.87 0.44
CA ARG A 10 4.30 15.06 1.69
C ARG A 10 3.55 13.78 2.00
N ALA A 11 3.31 13.56 3.28
CA ALA A 11 2.48 12.47 3.77
C ALA A 11 1.38 13.03 4.68
N VAL A 12 0.16 12.54 4.53
CA VAL A 12 -0.97 12.84 5.42
C VAL A 12 -1.57 11.53 5.92
N ILE A 13 -1.71 11.40 7.25
CA ILE A 13 -2.30 10.20 7.86
C ILE A 13 -3.76 10.48 8.18
N LEU A 14 -4.66 9.73 7.54
CA LEU A 14 -6.09 9.74 7.83
C LEU A 14 -6.38 8.63 8.84
N VAL A 15 -6.53 9.02 10.12
CA VAL A 15 -6.86 8.09 11.20
C VAL A 15 -8.35 7.72 11.11
N VAL A 16 -8.61 6.51 10.64
CA VAL A 16 -9.96 5.96 10.41
C VAL A 16 -10.50 5.29 11.67
N SER A 17 -9.63 4.62 12.43
CA SER A 17 -9.98 3.97 13.69
C SER A 17 -8.74 3.87 14.56
N ASP A 18 -8.91 4.10 15.86
CA ASP A 18 -7.91 3.90 16.91
C ASP A 18 -8.10 2.57 17.66
N LYS A 19 -9.12 1.78 17.31
CA LYS A 19 -9.37 0.46 17.88
C LYS A 19 -8.21 -0.51 17.60
N GLU A 20 -7.97 -1.40 18.55
CA GLU A 20 -6.99 -2.47 18.41
C GLU A 20 -7.24 -3.31 17.15
N LYS A 21 -6.13 -3.76 16.54
CA LYS A 21 -6.15 -4.60 15.35
C LYS A 21 -6.67 -5.98 15.73
N ASP A 22 -7.67 -6.50 15.01
CA ASP A 22 -8.19 -7.86 15.21
C ASP A 22 -7.10 -8.94 15.03
N THR A 23 -6.09 -8.67 14.21
CA THR A 23 -4.95 -9.56 13.98
C THR A 23 -3.64 -8.78 14.03
N SER A 24 -2.73 -9.16 14.93
CA SER A 24 -1.40 -8.55 14.97
C SER A 24 -0.63 -8.82 13.67
N SER A 25 0.26 -7.89 13.29
CA SER A 25 1.06 -8.03 12.06
C SER A 25 1.93 -9.30 12.08
N THR A 26 2.55 -9.62 13.23
CA THR A 26 3.40 -10.81 13.37
C THR A 26 2.63 -12.10 13.13
N PHE A 27 1.45 -12.24 13.75
CA PHE A 27 0.60 -13.41 13.54
C PHE A 27 0.08 -13.45 12.11
N GLY A 28 -0.39 -12.31 11.58
CA GLY A 28 -0.92 -12.22 10.23
C GLY A 28 0.09 -12.59 9.15
N MET A 29 1.34 -12.12 9.27
CA MET A 29 2.42 -12.43 8.33
C MET A 29 2.77 -13.92 8.33
N GLU A 30 2.89 -14.53 9.51
CA GLU A 30 3.22 -15.95 9.62
C GLU A 30 2.09 -16.85 9.11
N THR A 31 0.83 -16.51 9.39
CA THR A 31 -0.32 -17.24 8.83
C THR A 31 -0.38 -17.08 7.32
N SER A 32 -0.12 -15.88 6.80
CA SER A 32 -0.08 -15.62 5.35
C SER A 32 1.02 -16.44 4.67
N ARG A 33 2.21 -16.52 5.28
CA ARG A 33 3.31 -17.36 4.80
C ARG A 33 2.92 -18.83 4.70
N LYS A 34 2.13 -19.33 5.65
CA LYS A 34 1.73 -20.74 5.71
C LYS A 34 0.59 -21.09 4.77
N THR A 35 -0.27 -20.12 4.43
CA THR A 35 -1.59 -20.43 3.84
C THR A 35 -1.91 -19.69 2.54
N SER A 36 -1.25 -18.56 2.24
CA SER A 36 -1.48 -17.79 1.02
C SER A 36 -0.52 -18.23 -0.10
N PRO A 37 -0.98 -18.95 -1.13
CA PRO A 37 -0.17 -19.19 -2.33
C PRO A 37 0.19 -17.88 -3.06
N LEU A 38 -0.63 -16.84 -2.98
CA LEU A 38 -0.33 -15.54 -3.59
C LEU A 38 0.91 -14.88 -2.97
N LEU A 39 1.18 -15.09 -1.67
CA LEU A 39 2.39 -14.54 -1.04
C LEU A 39 3.66 -15.13 -1.64
N ALA A 40 3.67 -16.44 -1.94
CA ALA A 40 4.82 -17.09 -2.58
C ALA A 40 5.11 -16.48 -3.95
N TYR A 41 4.09 -16.26 -4.77
CA TYR A 41 4.23 -15.60 -6.07
C TYR A 41 4.69 -14.15 -5.93
N ARG A 42 4.08 -13.39 -5.00
CA ARG A 42 4.47 -12.00 -4.71
C ARG A 42 5.95 -11.88 -4.37
N ALA A 43 6.44 -12.70 -3.44
CA ALA A 43 7.83 -12.66 -2.98
C ALA A 43 8.84 -13.01 -4.07
N THR A 44 8.49 -13.93 -4.97
CA THR A 44 9.42 -14.46 -5.98
C THR A 44 9.39 -13.70 -7.30
N HIS A 45 8.26 -13.09 -7.66
CA HIS A 45 8.08 -12.50 -9.00
C HIS A 45 7.68 -11.03 -9.00
N VAL A 46 7.12 -10.50 -7.91
CA VAL A 46 6.50 -9.16 -7.93
C VAL A 46 7.33 -8.13 -7.18
N VAL A 47 7.86 -8.47 -6.00
CA VAL A 47 8.55 -7.52 -5.13
C VAL A 47 9.82 -6.99 -5.77
N GLN A 48 10.68 -7.87 -6.31
CA GLN A 48 11.98 -7.46 -6.85
C GLN A 48 11.87 -6.47 -8.02
N PRO A 49 11.06 -6.71 -9.07
CA PRO A 49 10.89 -5.72 -10.15
C PRO A 49 10.28 -4.40 -9.66
N ARG A 50 9.35 -4.43 -8.69
CA ARG A 50 8.76 -3.21 -8.13
C ARG A 50 9.77 -2.39 -7.32
N LEU A 51 10.64 -3.05 -6.57
CA LEU A 51 11.72 -2.38 -5.84
C LEU A 51 12.65 -1.64 -6.80
N GLU A 52 13.10 -2.31 -7.87
CA GLU A 52 13.96 -1.69 -8.88
C GLU A 52 13.27 -0.51 -9.59
N GLU A 53 11.98 -0.63 -9.86
CA GLU A 53 11.19 0.42 -10.52
C GLU A 53 10.94 1.61 -9.60
N ILE A 54 10.56 1.39 -8.33
CA ILE A 54 10.27 2.47 -7.38
C ILE A 54 11.53 3.20 -6.93
N GLU A 55 12.67 2.50 -6.83
CA GLU A 55 13.97 3.14 -6.56
C GLU A 55 14.36 4.10 -7.69
N LYS A 56 14.20 3.67 -8.95
CA LYS A 56 14.42 4.55 -10.12
C LYS A 56 13.47 5.75 -10.09
N ALA A 57 12.18 5.53 -9.79
CA ALA A 57 11.20 6.59 -9.70
C ALA A 57 11.55 7.60 -8.60
N TYR A 58 11.99 7.11 -7.42
CA TYR A 58 12.43 7.95 -6.32
C TYR A 58 13.64 8.81 -6.70
N LEU A 59 14.67 8.20 -7.32
CA LEU A 59 15.87 8.93 -7.77
C LEU A 59 15.57 9.93 -8.90
N ALA A 60 14.57 9.66 -9.73
CA ALA A 60 14.13 10.55 -10.80
C ALA A 60 13.12 11.61 -10.33
N LYS A 61 12.68 11.57 -9.05
CA LYS A 61 11.55 12.36 -8.53
C LYS A 61 10.28 12.21 -9.39
N ASP A 62 10.08 11.03 -9.95
CA ASP A 62 8.90 10.66 -10.74
C ASP A 62 7.77 10.21 -9.81
N PHE A 63 6.94 11.18 -9.41
CA PHE A 63 5.82 10.91 -8.51
C PHE A 63 4.75 10.01 -9.15
N GLU A 64 4.61 10.04 -10.47
CA GLU A 64 3.57 9.27 -11.15
C GLU A 64 3.87 7.76 -11.08
N THR A 65 5.10 7.38 -11.39
CA THR A 65 5.57 5.99 -11.22
C THR A 65 5.63 5.60 -9.75
N PHE A 66 6.18 6.46 -8.89
CA PHE A 66 6.25 6.21 -7.45
C PHE A 66 4.87 5.94 -6.85
N GLY A 67 3.92 6.86 -7.06
CA GLY A 67 2.56 6.75 -6.53
C GLY A 67 1.78 5.55 -7.07
N ARG A 68 1.96 5.21 -8.37
CA ARG A 68 1.37 3.99 -8.95
C ARG A 68 1.85 2.74 -8.22
N ILE A 69 3.16 2.59 -8.03
CA ILE A 69 3.74 1.40 -7.40
C ILE A 69 3.32 1.33 -5.94
N THR A 70 3.34 2.45 -5.20
CA THR A 70 2.87 2.54 -3.81
C THR A 70 1.44 2.00 -3.67
N MET A 71 0.50 2.47 -4.51
CA MET A 71 -0.89 2.00 -4.48
C MET A 71 -1.02 0.52 -4.89
N GLN A 72 -0.31 0.10 -5.95
CA GLN A 72 -0.34 -1.29 -6.42
C GLN A 72 0.22 -2.27 -5.38
N ASP A 73 1.24 -1.85 -4.64
CA ASP A 73 1.88 -2.68 -3.62
C ASP A 73 1.03 -2.78 -2.36
N SER A 74 0.44 -1.67 -1.91
CA SER A 74 -0.55 -1.68 -0.83
C SER A 74 -1.73 -2.61 -1.16
N ASN A 75 -2.31 -2.48 -2.35
CA ASN A 75 -3.42 -3.33 -2.78
C ASN A 75 -3.04 -4.82 -2.78
N GLN A 76 -1.84 -5.17 -3.26
CA GLN A 76 -1.42 -6.57 -3.33
C GLN A 76 -1.08 -7.14 -1.96
N PHE A 77 -0.53 -6.33 -1.04
CA PHE A 77 -0.37 -6.72 0.35
C PHE A 77 -1.72 -7.11 0.97
N HIS A 78 -2.76 -6.28 0.84
CA HIS A 78 -4.09 -6.60 1.35
C HIS A 78 -4.78 -7.76 0.59
N ALA A 79 -4.45 -7.96 -0.68
CA ALA A 79 -4.91 -9.14 -1.43
C ALA A 79 -4.32 -10.45 -0.88
N VAL A 80 -3.04 -10.44 -0.48
CA VAL A 80 -2.43 -11.57 0.23
C VAL A 80 -3.12 -11.80 1.57
N CYS A 81 -3.40 -10.74 2.34
CA CYS A 81 -4.15 -10.87 3.60
C CYS A 81 -5.53 -11.51 3.39
N LEU A 82 -6.21 -11.19 2.29
CA LEU A 82 -7.49 -11.79 1.92
C LEU A 82 -7.38 -13.27 1.48
N ASP A 83 -6.27 -13.65 0.85
CA ASP A 83 -5.97 -15.02 0.40
C ASP A 83 -5.50 -15.95 1.53
N THR A 84 -5.04 -15.39 2.64
CA THR A 84 -4.70 -16.13 3.86
C THR A 84 -5.91 -16.89 4.42
N PHE A 85 -5.68 -18.05 5.06
CA PHE A 85 -6.75 -18.82 5.71
C PHE A 85 -6.50 -19.01 7.22
N PRO A 86 -7.39 -18.53 8.12
CA PRO A 86 -8.58 -17.71 7.83
C PRO A 86 -8.21 -16.33 7.25
N PRO A 87 -9.11 -15.67 6.50
CA PRO A 87 -8.83 -14.39 5.85
C PRO A 87 -8.59 -13.29 6.87
N ILE A 88 -7.66 -12.39 6.53
CA ILE A 88 -7.28 -11.23 7.34
C ILE A 88 -7.83 -9.97 6.67
N PHE A 89 -8.61 -9.19 7.42
CA PHE A 89 -9.17 -7.92 6.96
C PHE A 89 -8.60 -6.76 7.77
N TYR A 90 -7.68 -6.01 7.16
CA TYR A 90 -7.14 -4.79 7.76
C TYR A 90 -7.88 -3.52 7.32
N MET A 91 -8.29 -3.47 6.06
CA MET A 91 -9.06 -2.37 5.50
C MET A 91 -10.55 -2.54 5.77
N ASN A 92 -11.23 -1.42 6.03
CA ASN A 92 -12.68 -1.37 6.18
C ASN A 92 -13.33 -0.52 5.07
N ASP A 93 -14.63 -0.27 5.18
CA ASP A 93 -15.37 0.50 4.18
C ASP A 93 -14.85 1.94 4.03
N THR A 94 -14.43 2.57 5.13
CA THR A 94 -13.82 3.91 5.08
C THR A 94 -12.49 3.89 4.32
N SER A 95 -11.66 2.86 4.51
CA SER A 95 -10.44 2.67 3.71
C SER A 95 -10.77 2.61 2.20
N ARG A 96 -11.81 1.85 1.82
CA ARG A 96 -12.27 1.73 0.42
C ARG A 96 -12.82 3.04 -0.15
N ILE A 97 -13.52 3.82 0.67
CA ILE A 97 -14.00 5.16 0.29
C ILE A 97 -12.80 6.07 -0.01
N ILE A 98 -11.75 6.05 0.83
CA ILE A 98 -10.53 6.83 0.61
C ILE A 98 -9.83 6.41 -0.68
N MET A 99 -9.69 5.12 -0.95
CA MET A 99 -9.13 4.61 -2.21
C MET A 99 -9.91 5.14 -3.42
N SER A 100 -11.25 5.11 -3.36
CA SER A 100 -12.10 5.64 -4.43
C SER A 100 -11.97 7.17 -4.57
N LEU A 101 -11.74 7.89 -3.47
CA LEU A 101 -11.53 9.34 -3.50
C LEU A 101 -10.21 9.68 -4.20
N VAL A 102 -9.11 9.01 -3.84
CA VAL A 102 -7.80 9.21 -4.47
C VAL A 102 -7.85 8.91 -5.97
N ARG A 103 -8.51 7.81 -6.37
CA ARG A 103 -8.72 7.50 -7.79
C ARG A 103 -9.43 8.63 -8.54
N LYS A 104 -10.57 9.10 -8.02
CA LYS A 104 -11.34 10.20 -8.63
C LYS A 104 -10.54 11.50 -8.68
N LEU A 105 -9.75 11.79 -7.65
CA LEU A 105 -8.91 12.97 -7.62
C LEU A 105 -7.82 12.92 -8.69
N ASN A 106 -7.15 11.78 -8.86
CA ASN A 106 -6.17 11.60 -9.93
C ASN A 106 -6.81 11.70 -11.33
N GLU A 107 -8.03 11.18 -11.51
CA GLU A 107 -8.80 11.34 -12.76
C GLU A 107 -9.08 12.82 -13.05
N LEU A 108 -9.54 13.59 -12.06
CA LEU A 108 -9.82 15.03 -12.20
C LEU A 108 -8.55 15.85 -12.48
N LEU A 109 -7.40 15.43 -11.94
CA LEU A 109 -6.12 16.11 -12.09
C LEU A 109 -5.33 15.66 -13.33
N GLY A 110 -5.87 14.69 -14.10
CA GLY A 110 -5.25 14.21 -15.34
C GLY A 110 -3.97 13.39 -15.14
N GLY A 111 -3.80 12.73 -13.99
CA GLY A 111 -2.63 11.91 -13.69
C GLY A 111 -2.49 11.60 -12.20
N ILE A 112 -1.51 10.78 -11.83
CA ILE A 112 -1.26 10.44 -10.43
C ILE A 112 -0.59 11.64 -9.74
N LYS A 113 -1.37 12.35 -8.92
CA LYS A 113 -0.93 13.47 -8.06
C LYS A 113 -1.05 13.16 -6.59
N VAL A 114 -1.80 12.10 -6.26
CA VAL A 114 -2.01 11.60 -4.91
C VAL A 114 -1.90 10.08 -4.94
N ALA A 115 -1.23 9.51 -3.96
CA ALA A 115 -1.14 8.06 -3.76
C ALA A 115 -1.82 7.69 -2.44
N TYR A 116 -2.04 6.40 -2.23
CA TYR A 116 -2.41 5.89 -0.92
C TYR A 116 -1.60 4.64 -0.61
N THR A 117 -1.39 4.40 0.68
CA THR A 117 -0.95 3.12 1.20
C THR A 117 -1.61 2.84 2.55
N PHE A 118 -1.77 1.56 2.84
CA PHE A 118 -2.38 1.02 4.04
C PHE A 118 -1.47 -0.08 4.59
N ASP A 119 -1.09 0.05 5.85
CA ASP A 119 -0.39 -1.00 6.60
C ASP A 119 -1.40 -2.04 7.15
N ALA A 120 -1.03 -2.77 8.19
CA ALA A 120 -1.90 -3.67 8.93
C ALA A 120 -2.98 -2.91 9.75
N GLY A 121 -3.87 -2.17 9.09
CA GLY A 121 -5.00 -1.47 9.70
C GLY A 121 -5.75 -0.57 8.71
N PRO A 122 -6.84 0.10 9.13
CA PRO A 122 -7.71 0.83 8.22
C PRO A 122 -7.23 2.25 7.91
N ASN A 123 -6.21 2.75 8.61
CA ASN A 123 -5.67 4.10 8.45
C ASN A 123 -5.00 4.25 7.09
N ALA A 124 -5.36 5.31 6.36
CA ALA A 124 -4.76 5.62 5.08
C ALA A 124 -3.59 6.57 5.28
N VAL A 125 -2.46 6.27 4.65
CA VAL A 125 -1.39 7.23 4.42
C VAL A 125 -1.52 7.70 2.98
N ILE A 126 -1.63 9.01 2.82
CA ILE A 126 -1.74 9.71 1.53
C ILE A 126 -0.40 10.35 1.20
#